data_AF-A0A4X1V9Y9-F1
#
_entry.id   AF-A0A4X1V9Y9-F1
#
_cell.length_a   1.000
_cell.length_b   1.000
_cell.length_c   1.000
_cell.angle_alpha   90.00
_cell.angle_beta   90.00
_cell.angle_gamma   90.00
#
_symmetry.space_group_name_H-M   'P 1'
#
loop_
_entity.id
_entity.type
_entity.pdbx_description
1 polymer ?
#
loop_
_entity_poly.entity_id
_entity_poly.type
_entity_poly.pdbx_seq_one_letter_code
_entity_poly.pdbx_strand_id
1 'polypeptide(L)'
;MNSNADTLRKELENIRRSQEKLEHSFAEMQTELGAVKTRMNNAEERISDMEDRIMEITQSGQQTENLIKKLESNIRDLWDNIKRANLRIIGIPEGVEKDKGMENIFEEIIVGNFPNLKDTGFKIQEAQRAPNKLNPNRPTPRHIIIKVSDKERILKAARENQNVTYKGTPIRISADFSTETLQARREWQEILKVLKGKNMQPRIHYPVRISFKIEGEIKIFPNKKKLKIQLHKTQVKGNIERASLNQKERKEREEKRKEKKKEEEEELGLRKPQSESSHSNKPAYRFNHEHASNKIKLKRKK
;
A
#
# COMPACT_ATOMS: atom_id res chain seq x y z
N MET A 1 -34.71 -72.87 60.00
CA MET A 1 -33.57 -71.94 59.82
C MET A 1 -32.97 -71.97 58.38
N ASN A 2 -33.50 -72.73 57.41
CA ASN A 2 -32.90 -72.86 56.05
C ASN A 2 -33.27 -71.77 55.03
N SER A 3 -34.34 -70.98 55.23
CA SER A 3 -34.85 -70.04 54.22
C SER A 3 -33.87 -68.90 53.88
N ASN A 4 -33.09 -68.41 54.85
CA ASN A 4 -32.11 -67.34 54.60
C ASN A 4 -30.90 -67.84 53.80
N ALA A 5 -30.47 -69.10 54.01
CA ALA A 5 -29.33 -69.67 53.31
C ALA A 5 -29.61 -69.89 51.82
N ASP A 6 -30.82 -70.33 51.47
CA ASP A 6 -31.23 -70.50 50.08
C ASP A 6 -31.41 -69.16 49.35
N THR A 7 -31.87 -68.12 50.06
CA THR A 7 -32.00 -66.76 49.51
C THR A 7 -30.63 -66.16 49.20
N LEU A 8 -29.67 -66.26 50.13
CA LEU A 8 -28.29 -65.81 49.95
C LEU A 8 -27.57 -66.57 48.81
N ARG A 9 -27.82 -67.87 48.65
CA ARG A 9 -27.29 -68.65 47.52
C ARG A 9 -27.80 -68.15 46.18
N LYS A 10 -29.09 -67.82 46.11
CA LYS A 10 -29.72 -67.28 44.88
C LYS A 10 -29.18 -65.89 44.52
N GLU A 11 -28.92 -65.04 45.52
CA GLU A 11 -28.29 -63.74 45.33
C GLU A 11 -26.83 -63.86 44.87
N LEU A 12 -26.04 -64.75 45.48
CA LEU A 12 -24.67 -65.03 45.04
C LEU A 12 -24.61 -65.52 43.59
N GLU A 13 -25.53 -66.40 43.21
CA GLU A 13 -25.63 -66.91 41.83
C GLU A 13 -26.01 -65.79 40.84
N ASN A 14 -26.89 -64.86 41.23
CA ASN A 14 -27.23 -63.69 40.42
C ASN A 14 -26.05 -62.72 40.29
N ILE A 15 -25.31 -62.49 41.38
CA ILE A 15 -24.10 -61.65 41.37
C ILE A 15 -23.07 -62.27 40.43
N ARG A 16 -22.82 -63.58 40.52
CA ARG A 16 -21.90 -64.28 39.63
C ARG A 16 -22.27 -64.12 38.16
N ARG A 17 -23.55 -64.33 37.80
CA ARG A 17 -24.03 -64.11 36.43
C ARG A 17 -23.89 -62.65 35.98
N SER A 18 -24.05 -61.70 36.89
CA SER A 18 -23.84 -60.28 36.57
C SER A 18 -22.36 -59.94 36.36
N GLN A 19 -21.46 -60.56 37.13
CA GLN A 19 -20.01 -60.43 36.95
C GLN A 19 -19.57 -61.01 35.61
N GLU A 20 -20.02 -62.21 35.25
CA GLU A 20 -19.71 -62.83 33.96
C GLU A 20 -20.18 -61.97 32.77
N LYS A 21 -21.35 -61.33 32.87
CA LYS A 21 -21.83 -60.36 31.86
C LYS A 21 -20.97 -59.10 31.77
N LEU A 22 -20.53 -58.58 32.92
CA LEU A 22 -19.65 -57.41 32.97
C LEU A 22 -18.28 -57.74 32.36
N GLU A 23 -17.72 -58.91 32.65
CA GLU A 23 -16.46 -59.37 32.08
C GLU A 23 -16.55 -59.51 30.56
N HIS A 24 -17.64 -60.11 30.05
CA HIS A 24 -17.88 -60.19 28.61
C HIS A 24 -17.98 -58.81 27.96
N SER A 25 -18.80 -57.91 28.51
CA SER A 25 -18.96 -56.54 27.99
C SER A 25 -17.64 -55.75 28.04
N PHE A 26 -16.82 -55.97 29.08
CA PHE A 26 -15.51 -55.35 29.18
C PHE A 26 -14.54 -55.84 28.10
N ALA A 27 -14.53 -57.15 27.82
CA ALA A 27 -13.72 -57.73 26.75
C ALA A 27 -14.14 -57.21 25.36
N GLU A 28 -15.45 -57.07 25.11
CA GLU A 28 -15.97 -56.43 23.89
C GLU A 28 -15.50 -54.97 23.77
N MET A 29 -15.63 -54.18 24.85
CA MET A 29 -15.16 -52.79 24.87
C MET A 29 -13.65 -52.68 24.61
N GLN A 30 -12.84 -53.58 25.15
CA GLN A 30 -11.40 -53.60 24.89
C GLN A 30 -11.08 -53.88 23.42
N THR A 31 -11.84 -54.79 22.80
CA THR A 31 -11.67 -55.15 21.39
C THR A 31 -12.05 -53.98 20.48
N GLU A 32 -13.19 -53.36 20.72
CA GLU A 32 -13.64 -52.16 19.99
C GLU A 32 -12.68 -50.98 20.19
N LEU A 33 -12.18 -50.76 21.40
CA LEU A 33 -11.19 -49.71 21.68
C LEU A 33 -9.88 -49.96 20.91
N GLY A 34 -9.45 -51.22 20.79
CA GLY A 34 -8.33 -51.62 19.95
C GLY A 34 -8.56 -51.28 18.47
N ALA A 35 -9.75 -51.58 17.95
CA ALA A 35 -10.14 -51.26 16.57
C ALA A 35 -10.24 -49.74 16.31
N VAL A 36 -10.74 -48.96 17.29
CA VAL A 36 -10.76 -47.50 17.20
C VAL A 36 -9.34 -46.93 17.20
N LYS A 37 -8.46 -47.45 18.05
CA LYS A 37 -7.05 -47.01 18.12
C LYS A 37 -6.31 -47.24 16.80
N THR A 38 -6.48 -48.39 16.17
CA THR A 38 -5.84 -48.67 14.86
C THR A 38 -6.40 -47.76 13.76
N ARG A 39 -7.72 -47.53 13.73
CA ARG A 39 -8.34 -46.58 12.81
C ARG A 39 -7.85 -45.14 13.02
N MET A 40 -7.64 -44.73 14.27
CA MET A 40 -7.13 -43.41 14.63
C MET A 40 -5.69 -43.23 14.14
N ASN A 41 -4.80 -44.19 14.42
CA ASN A 41 -3.42 -44.15 13.94
C ASN A 41 -3.36 -44.06 12.40
N ASN A 42 -4.18 -44.86 11.70
CA ASN A 42 -4.25 -44.82 10.24
C ASN A 42 -4.80 -43.46 9.72
N ALA A 43 -5.70 -42.82 10.47
CA ALA A 43 -6.19 -41.49 10.12
C ALA A 43 -5.13 -40.41 10.35
N GLU A 44 -4.37 -40.49 11.45
CA GLU A 44 -3.26 -39.58 11.76
C GLU A 44 -2.16 -39.64 10.68
N GLU A 45 -1.75 -40.84 10.26
CA GLU A 45 -0.78 -41.01 9.18
C GLU A 45 -1.27 -40.40 7.86
N ARG A 46 -2.53 -40.68 7.48
CA ARG A 46 -3.15 -40.07 6.29
C ARG A 46 -3.27 -38.56 6.37
N ILE A 47 -3.48 -38.00 7.56
CA ILE A 47 -3.52 -36.54 7.77
C ILE A 47 -2.11 -35.97 7.59
N SER A 48 -1.08 -36.58 8.17
CA SER A 48 0.32 -36.16 7.99
C SER A 48 0.72 -36.15 6.51
N ASP A 49 0.44 -37.23 5.78
CA ASP A 49 0.72 -37.32 4.34
C ASP A 49 -0.03 -36.23 3.55
N MET A 50 -1.25 -35.91 3.96
CA MET A 50 -2.05 -34.89 3.31
C MET A 50 -1.55 -33.47 3.61
N GLU A 51 -1.10 -33.20 4.83
CA GLU A 51 -0.47 -31.94 5.22
C GLU A 51 0.79 -31.66 4.40
N ASP A 52 1.66 -32.67 4.24
CA ASP A 52 2.87 -32.58 3.43
C ASP A 52 2.53 -32.27 1.96
N ARG A 53 1.55 -33.00 1.38
CA ARG A 53 1.08 -32.74 0.01
C ARG A 53 0.47 -31.35 -0.17
N ILE A 54 -0.29 -30.86 0.82
CA ILE A 54 -0.86 -29.51 0.78
C ILE A 54 0.27 -28.47 0.80
N MET A 55 1.33 -28.69 1.58
CA MET A 55 2.48 -27.81 1.63
C MET A 55 3.19 -27.74 0.27
N GLU A 56 3.45 -28.88 -0.35
CA GLU A 56 4.05 -28.98 -1.69
C GLU A 56 3.19 -28.27 -2.75
N ILE A 57 1.88 -28.52 -2.76
CA ILE A 57 0.94 -27.88 -3.70
C ILE A 57 0.94 -26.36 -3.50
N THR A 58 0.93 -25.91 -2.25
CA THR A 58 0.94 -24.47 -1.93
C THR A 58 2.24 -23.81 -2.41
N GLN A 59 3.38 -24.46 -2.18
CA GLN A 59 4.67 -23.96 -2.63
C GLN A 59 4.76 -23.90 -4.17
N SER A 60 4.33 -24.96 -4.86
CA SER A 60 4.26 -25.01 -6.32
C SER A 60 3.29 -23.95 -6.88
N GLY A 61 2.12 -23.78 -6.24
CA GLY A 61 1.16 -22.72 -6.55
C GLY A 61 1.79 -21.32 -6.44
N GLN A 62 2.57 -21.07 -5.39
CA GLN A 62 3.24 -19.78 -5.22
C GLN A 62 4.33 -19.55 -6.28
N GLN A 63 5.06 -20.59 -6.68
CA GLN A 63 6.07 -20.51 -7.74
C GLN A 63 5.44 -20.21 -9.10
N THR A 64 4.35 -20.91 -9.44
CA THR A 64 3.61 -20.69 -10.71
C THR A 64 3.00 -19.30 -10.76
N GLU A 65 2.41 -18.80 -9.67
CA GLU A 65 1.89 -17.44 -9.60
C GLU A 65 2.99 -16.38 -9.81
N ASN A 66 4.18 -16.58 -9.22
CA ASN A 66 5.32 -15.70 -9.42
C ASN A 66 5.83 -15.72 -10.87
N LEU A 67 5.82 -16.90 -11.52
CA LEU A 67 6.17 -17.04 -12.92
C LEU A 67 5.15 -16.31 -13.81
N ILE A 68 3.86 -16.48 -13.58
CA ILE A 68 2.79 -15.79 -14.32
C ILE A 68 2.98 -14.27 -14.22
N LYS A 69 3.16 -13.73 -13.00
CA LYS A 69 3.42 -12.29 -12.79
C LYS A 69 4.65 -11.79 -13.58
N LYS A 70 5.71 -12.60 -13.63
CA LYS A 70 6.93 -12.28 -14.40
C LYS A 70 6.64 -12.28 -15.90
N LEU A 71 5.94 -13.28 -16.41
CA LEU A 71 5.57 -13.40 -17.82
C LEU A 71 4.65 -12.27 -18.27
N GLU A 72 3.62 -11.93 -17.48
CA GLU A 72 2.75 -10.78 -17.75
C GLU A 72 3.54 -9.47 -17.81
N SER A 73 4.53 -9.30 -16.92
CA SER A 73 5.41 -8.13 -16.99
C SER A 73 6.27 -8.11 -18.24
N ASN A 74 6.85 -9.24 -18.61
CA ASN A 74 7.66 -9.35 -19.82
C ASN A 74 6.84 -9.07 -21.08
N ILE A 75 5.62 -9.62 -21.18
CA ILE A 75 4.71 -9.37 -22.30
C ILE A 75 4.39 -7.88 -22.41
N ARG A 76 4.09 -7.22 -21.28
CA ARG A 76 3.84 -5.77 -21.24
C ARG A 76 5.05 -4.99 -21.76
N ASP A 77 6.24 -5.31 -21.26
CA ASP A 77 7.47 -4.62 -21.62
C ASP A 77 7.83 -4.82 -23.11
N LEU A 78 7.59 -6.01 -23.66
CA LEU A 78 7.75 -6.31 -25.08
C LEU A 78 6.77 -5.50 -25.93
N TRP A 79 5.48 -5.48 -25.57
CA TRP A 79 4.47 -4.70 -26.29
C TRP A 79 4.76 -3.21 -26.28
N ASP A 80 5.12 -2.67 -25.12
CA ASP A 80 5.48 -1.27 -24.98
C ASP A 80 6.74 -0.94 -25.79
N ASN A 81 7.73 -1.84 -25.82
CA ASN A 81 8.94 -1.67 -26.64
C ASN A 81 8.60 -1.66 -28.15
N ILE A 82 7.77 -2.59 -28.62
CA ILE A 82 7.29 -2.61 -30.02
C ILE A 82 6.57 -1.30 -30.36
N LYS A 83 5.73 -0.80 -29.44
CA LYS A 83 4.97 0.45 -29.59
C LYS A 83 5.80 1.70 -29.25
N ARG A 84 7.08 1.57 -28.90
CA ARG A 84 7.90 2.67 -28.42
C ARG A 84 8.09 3.77 -29.47
N ALA A 85 8.07 3.46 -30.76
CA ALA A 85 8.14 4.46 -31.83
C ALA A 85 6.75 4.86 -32.37
N ASN A 86 5.66 4.30 -31.83
CA ASN A 86 4.32 4.49 -32.38
C ASN A 86 3.64 5.74 -31.82
N LEU A 87 3.09 6.52 -32.74
CA LEU A 87 2.14 7.61 -32.53
C LEU A 87 0.75 7.17 -32.95
N ARG A 88 -0.26 7.61 -32.19
CA ARG A 88 -1.67 7.39 -32.48
C ARG A 88 -2.35 8.72 -32.76
N ILE A 89 -2.91 8.86 -33.96
CA ILE A 89 -3.69 10.01 -34.41
C ILE A 89 -5.17 9.62 -34.44
N ILE A 90 -6.01 10.46 -33.83
CA ILE A 90 -7.45 10.25 -33.66
C ILE A 90 -8.18 11.42 -34.30
N GLY A 91 -9.23 11.14 -35.06
CA GLY A 91 -10.10 12.15 -35.66
C GLY A 91 -9.87 12.42 -37.14
N ILE A 92 -9.01 11.65 -37.82
CA ILE A 92 -8.83 11.76 -39.28
C ILE A 92 -10.00 11.04 -39.97
N PRO A 93 -10.77 11.71 -40.86
CA PRO A 93 -11.87 11.08 -41.62
C PRO A 93 -11.41 9.82 -42.37
N GLU A 94 -12.28 8.84 -42.57
CA GLU A 94 -11.93 7.64 -43.35
C GLU A 94 -11.80 7.98 -44.84
N GLY A 95 -10.89 7.31 -45.55
CA GLY A 95 -10.76 7.41 -47.01
C GLY A 95 -9.82 8.50 -47.53
N VAL A 96 -9.50 9.53 -46.72
CA VAL A 96 -8.55 10.60 -47.12
C VAL A 96 -7.14 10.06 -47.40
N GLU A 97 -6.78 8.93 -46.80
CA GLU A 97 -5.52 8.22 -47.07
C GLU A 97 -5.43 7.62 -48.49
N LYS A 98 -6.55 7.41 -49.20
CA LYS A 98 -6.52 6.81 -50.54
C LYS A 98 -5.92 7.77 -51.57
N ASP A 99 -6.18 9.06 -51.42
CA ASP A 99 -5.76 10.06 -52.40
C ASP A 99 -4.31 10.50 -52.18
N LYS A 100 -3.90 10.60 -50.91
CA LYS A 100 -2.61 11.19 -50.54
C LYS A 100 -1.64 10.23 -49.87
N GLY A 101 -2.07 9.07 -49.40
CA GLY A 101 -1.26 8.24 -48.50
C GLY A 101 -1.25 8.77 -47.06
N MET A 102 -0.94 7.90 -46.10
CA MET A 102 -0.93 8.27 -44.68
C MET A 102 0.30 9.10 -44.29
N GLU A 103 1.44 8.91 -44.98
CA GLU A 103 2.65 9.72 -44.75
C GLU A 103 2.39 11.20 -45.03
N ASN A 104 1.79 11.50 -46.18
CA ASN A 104 1.50 12.89 -46.57
C ASN A 104 0.49 13.56 -45.63
N ILE A 105 -0.51 12.82 -45.13
CA ILE A 105 -1.43 13.34 -44.10
C ILE A 105 -0.67 13.73 -42.84
N PHE A 106 0.30 12.90 -42.43
CA PHE A 106 1.12 13.21 -41.27
C PHE A 106 1.99 14.45 -41.51
N GLU A 107 2.64 14.55 -42.67
CA GLU A 107 3.43 15.73 -43.02
C GLU A 107 2.57 17.02 -43.04
N GLU A 108 1.36 16.98 -43.61
CA GLU A 108 0.40 18.09 -43.56
C GLU A 108 0.08 18.51 -42.13
N ILE A 109 -0.13 17.55 -41.23
CA ILE A 109 -0.38 17.81 -39.81
C ILE A 109 0.83 18.47 -39.15
N ILE A 110 2.05 17.97 -39.42
CA ILE A 110 3.27 18.53 -38.85
C ILE A 110 3.50 19.96 -39.34
N VAL A 111 3.42 20.20 -40.65
CA VAL A 111 3.64 21.54 -41.23
C VAL A 111 2.57 22.52 -40.77
N GLY A 112 1.31 22.10 -40.72
CA GLY A 112 0.18 22.97 -40.37
C GLY A 112 0.11 23.33 -38.88
N ASN A 113 0.56 22.44 -37.98
CA ASN A 113 0.40 22.64 -36.53
C ASN A 113 1.71 22.87 -35.77
N PHE A 114 2.85 22.43 -36.31
CA PHE A 114 4.15 22.45 -35.63
C PHE A 114 5.23 23.02 -36.55
N PRO A 115 5.22 24.34 -36.85
CA PRO A 115 6.18 24.95 -37.78
C PRO A 115 7.63 24.73 -37.36
N ASN A 116 7.90 24.70 -36.06
CA ASN A 116 9.20 24.42 -35.44
C ASN A 116 9.71 22.98 -35.68
N LEU A 117 8.90 22.09 -36.24
CA LEU A 117 9.28 20.71 -36.55
C LEU A 117 9.37 20.43 -38.06
N LYS A 118 9.05 21.40 -38.92
CA LYS A 118 8.98 21.23 -40.38
C LYS A 118 10.27 20.67 -40.99
N ASP A 119 11.43 21.18 -40.57
CA ASP A 119 12.73 20.84 -41.18
C ASP A 119 13.43 19.65 -40.50
N THR A 120 12.73 18.94 -39.60
CA THR A 120 13.33 17.86 -38.81
C THR A 120 13.56 16.57 -39.62
N GLY A 121 12.89 16.40 -40.77
CA GLY A 121 13.04 15.24 -41.64
C GLY A 121 12.64 13.92 -40.96
N PHE A 122 11.44 13.85 -40.38
CA PHE A 122 10.97 12.65 -39.69
C PHE A 122 10.91 11.44 -40.64
N LYS A 123 11.59 10.35 -40.28
CA LYS A 123 11.49 9.08 -41.03
C LYS A 123 10.27 8.29 -40.54
N ILE A 124 9.28 8.15 -41.41
CA ILE A 124 8.13 7.27 -41.20
C ILE A 124 8.52 5.87 -41.65
N GLN A 125 8.40 4.89 -40.75
CA GLN A 125 8.68 3.49 -41.08
C GLN A 125 7.41 2.75 -41.52
N GLU A 126 6.28 3.10 -40.92
CA GLU A 126 5.02 2.41 -41.11
C GLU A 126 3.87 3.36 -40.74
N ALA A 127 2.81 3.35 -41.53
CA ALA A 127 1.58 4.07 -41.24
C ALA A 127 0.37 3.20 -41.63
N GLN A 128 -0.51 2.93 -40.68
CA GLN A 128 -1.71 2.12 -40.91
C GLN A 128 -2.90 2.53 -40.04
N ARG A 129 -4.12 2.21 -40.49
CA ARG A 129 -5.34 2.33 -39.68
C ARG A 129 -5.44 1.16 -38.70
N ALA A 130 -5.78 1.46 -37.45
CA ALA A 130 -6.02 0.47 -36.41
C ALA A 130 -7.46 0.57 -35.87
N PRO A 131 -8.24 -0.54 -35.88
CA PRO A 131 -7.93 -1.85 -36.45
C PRO A 131 -7.88 -1.88 -37.99
N ASN A 132 -7.17 -2.86 -38.57
CA ASN A 132 -7.00 -2.93 -40.03
C ASN A 132 -8.33 -3.17 -40.77
N LYS A 133 -9.26 -3.90 -40.14
CA LYS A 133 -10.61 -4.11 -40.66
C LYS A 133 -11.54 -2.96 -40.27
N LEU A 134 -12.25 -2.42 -41.25
CA LEU A 134 -13.30 -1.44 -41.02
C LEU A 134 -14.54 -2.15 -40.44
N ASN A 135 -15.11 -1.60 -39.37
CA ASN A 135 -16.40 -2.02 -38.85
C ASN A 135 -17.46 -1.01 -39.31
N PRO A 136 -18.42 -1.39 -40.18
CA PRO A 136 -19.46 -0.48 -40.68
C PRO A 136 -20.34 0.13 -39.58
N ASN A 137 -20.49 -0.57 -38.45
CA ASN A 137 -21.34 -0.12 -37.34
C ASN A 137 -20.66 0.90 -36.43
N ARG A 138 -19.39 1.24 -36.67
CA ARG A 138 -18.64 2.18 -35.83
C ARG A 138 -18.80 3.60 -36.38
N PRO A 139 -19.41 4.54 -35.62
CA PRO A 139 -19.63 5.90 -36.10
C PRO A 139 -18.37 6.76 -36.12
N THR A 140 -17.34 6.38 -35.36
CA THR A 140 -16.07 7.11 -35.28
C THR A 140 -15.05 6.57 -36.28
N PRO A 141 -14.25 7.43 -36.95
CA PRO A 141 -13.13 6.99 -37.76
C PRO A 141 -12.15 6.13 -36.97
N ARG A 142 -11.51 5.15 -37.63
CA ARG A 142 -10.43 4.37 -37.03
C ARG A 142 -9.22 5.25 -36.77
N HIS A 143 -8.37 4.82 -35.84
CA HIS A 143 -7.20 5.62 -35.51
C HIS A 143 -6.09 5.32 -36.52
N ILE A 144 -5.20 6.28 -36.78
CA ILE A 144 -3.97 6.03 -37.54
C ILE A 144 -2.84 5.78 -36.56
N ILE A 145 -2.09 4.71 -36.76
CA ILE A 145 -0.84 4.41 -36.06
C ILE A 145 0.32 4.68 -37.01
N ILE A 146 1.25 5.54 -36.59
CA ILE A 146 2.44 5.89 -37.37
C ILE A 146 3.68 5.62 -36.54
N LYS A 147 4.65 4.91 -37.12
CA LYS A 147 5.94 4.62 -36.50
C LYS A 147 6.98 5.63 -36.96
N VAL A 148 7.45 6.45 -36.02
CA VAL A 148 8.37 7.58 -36.28
C VAL A 148 9.57 7.53 -35.33
N SER A 149 10.76 7.93 -35.81
CA SER A 149 12.00 7.95 -35.01
C SER A 149 11.91 8.82 -33.76
N ASP A 150 11.40 10.06 -33.88
CA ASP A 150 11.43 11.09 -32.82
C ASP A 150 10.04 11.44 -32.27
N LYS A 151 9.27 10.42 -31.84
CA LYS A 151 7.89 10.63 -31.37
C LYS A 151 7.77 11.60 -30.19
N GLU A 152 8.76 11.64 -29.30
CA GLU A 152 8.70 12.46 -28.07
C GLU A 152 8.70 13.96 -28.38
N ARG A 153 9.41 14.39 -29.43
CA ARG A 153 9.39 15.80 -29.88
C ARG A 153 8.01 16.21 -30.36
N ILE A 154 7.37 15.36 -31.17
CA ILE A 154 6.02 15.58 -31.69
C ILE A 154 5.00 15.58 -30.55
N LEU A 155 5.09 14.62 -29.61
CA LEU A 155 4.19 14.56 -28.45
C LEU A 155 4.38 15.76 -27.51
N LYS A 156 5.59 16.30 -27.40
CA LYS A 156 5.85 17.53 -26.64
C LYS A 156 5.16 18.71 -27.31
N ALA A 157 5.39 18.91 -28.61
CA ALA A 157 4.78 19.99 -29.38
C ALA A 157 3.23 19.89 -29.37
N ALA A 158 2.67 18.69 -29.50
CA ALA A 158 1.23 18.45 -29.42
C ALA A 158 0.61 18.67 -28.02
N ARG A 159 1.41 18.67 -26.94
CA ARG A 159 0.94 19.02 -25.59
C ARG A 159 1.01 20.52 -25.34
N GLU A 160 2.00 21.19 -25.93
CA GLU A 160 2.18 22.64 -25.87
C GLU A 160 1.10 23.33 -26.73
N ASN A 161 0.86 22.81 -27.94
CA ASN A 161 -0.23 23.25 -28.80
C ASN A 161 -1.50 22.50 -28.41
N GLN A 162 -2.37 23.15 -27.63
CA GLN A 162 -3.63 22.56 -27.17
C GLN A 162 -4.64 22.31 -28.31
N ASN A 163 -4.47 22.98 -29.45
CA ASN A 163 -5.36 22.90 -30.61
C ASN A 163 -4.62 22.33 -31.82
N VAL A 164 -4.63 21.00 -31.97
CA VAL A 164 -4.10 20.34 -33.18
C VAL A 164 -5.27 20.09 -34.12
N THR A 165 -5.14 20.47 -35.38
CA THR A 165 -6.20 20.36 -36.39
C THR A 165 -5.71 19.72 -37.69
N TYR A 166 -6.62 19.09 -38.42
CA TYR A 166 -6.42 18.63 -39.78
C TYR A 166 -7.54 19.18 -40.65
N LYS A 167 -7.21 20.04 -41.62
CA LYS A 167 -8.18 20.74 -42.49
C LYS A 167 -9.32 21.40 -41.69
N GLY A 168 -8.97 22.09 -40.61
CA GLY A 168 -9.93 22.74 -39.70
C GLY A 168 -10.67 21.82 -38.74
N THR A 169 -10.57 20.49 -38.87
CA THR A 169 -11.16 19.53 -37.93
C THR A 169 -10.21 19.28 -36.76
N PRO A 170 -10.65 19.36 -35.50
CA PRO A 170 -9.80 19.07 -34.35
C PRO A 170 -9.40 17.58 -34.32
N ILE A 171 -8.11 17.33 -34.09
CA ILE A 171 -7.54 15.99 -34.01
C ILE A 171 -6.73 15.84 -32.73
N ARG A 172 -6.47 14.57 -32.35
CA ARG A 172 -5.66 14.27 -31.17
C ARG A 172 -4.49 13.37 -31.52
N ILE A 173 -3.29 13.82 -31.15
CA ILE A 173 -2.05 13.03 -31.23
C ILE A 173 -1.71 12.50 -29.84
N SER A 174 -1.44 11.22 -29.74
CA SER A 174 -1.12 10.53 -28.49
C SER A 174 -0.08 9.43 -28.71
N ALA A 175 0.59 8.98 -27.64
CA ALA A 175 1.43 7.81 -27.72
C ALA A 175 0.58 6.54 -27.79
N ASP A 176 1.02 5.56 -28.58
CA ASP A 176 0.46 4.21 -28.54
C ASP A 176 1.13 3.41 -27.41
N PHE A 177 0.33 2.74 -26.58
CA PHE A 177 0.76 2.00 -25.39
C PHE A 177 0.05 0.64 -25.35
N SER A 178 0.59 -0.31 -24.59
CA SER A 178 -0.13 -1.54 -24.26
C SER A 178 -1.42 -1.22 -23.45
N THR A 179 -2.36 -2.17 -23.45
CA THR A 179 -3.61 -2.09 -22.69
C THR A 179 -3.35 -1.89 -21.18
N GLU A 180 -2.41 -2.64 -20.64
CA GLU A 180 -2.02 -2.62 -19.22
C GLU A 180 -1.37 -1.27 -18.88
N THR A 181 -0.50 -0.75 -19.75
CA THR A 181 0.15 0.55 -19.55
C THR A 181 -0.85 1.70 -19.65
N LEU A 182 -1.83 1.62 -20.55
CA LEU A 182 -2.94 2.58 -20.58
C LEU A 182 -3.77 2.54 -19.29
N GLN A 183 -4.10 1.35 -18.79
CA GLN A 183 -4.85 1.19 -17.54
C GLN A 183 -4.07 1.76 -16.34
N ALA A 184 -2.79 1.40 -16.22
CA ALA A 184 -1.93 1.92 -15.15
C ALA A 184 -1.75 3.44 -15.24
N ARG A 185 -1.77 4.03 -16.45
CA ARG A 185 -1.77 5.50 -16.63
C ARG A 185 -3.10 6.15 -16.26
N ARG A 186 -4.24 5.50 -16.49
CA ARG A 186 -5.58 5.96 -16.04
C ARG A 186 -5.63 6.01 -14.52
N GLU A 187 -5.11 4.97 -13.90
CA GLU A 187 -4.95 4.85 -12.45
C GLU A 187 -4.15 5.99 -11.80
N TRP A 188 -3.22 6.61 -12.53
CA TRP A 188 -2.49 7.79 -12.08
C TRP A 188 -3.26 9.10 -12.30
N GLN A 189 -4.32 9.14 -13.12
CA GLN A 189 -5.00 10.40 -13.49
C GLN A 189 -5.64 11.11 -12.30
N GLU A 190 -6.27 10.37 -11.40
CA GLU A 190 -6.87 10.94 -10.19
C GLU A 190 -5.79 11.57 -9.30
N ILE A 191 -4.68 10.85 -9.10
CA ILE A 191 -3.53 11.33 -8.34
C ILE A 191 -2.92 12.57 -9.00
N LEU A 192 -2.80 12.58 -10.33
CA LEU A 192 -2.32 13.74 -11.07
C LEU A 192 -3.19 14.98 -10.86
N LYS A 193 -4.53 14.84 -10.88
CA LYS A 193 -5.45 15.96 -10.65
C LYS A 193 -5.19 16.57 -9.27
N VAL A 194 -5.07 15.74 -8.24
CA VAL A 194 -4.78 16.19 -6.87
C VAL A 194 -3.41 16.87 -6.78
N LEU A 195 -2.36 16.27 -7.38
CA LEU A 195 -1.01 16.84 -7.35
C LEU A 195 -0.89 18.15 -8.12
N LYS A 196 -1.64 18.31 -9.23
CA LYS A 196 -1.73 19.57 -9.97
C LYS A 196 -2.38 20.66 -9.13
N GLY A 197 -3.47 20.35 -8.42
CA GLY A 197 -4.13 21.29 -7.50
C GLY A 197 -3.24 21.75 -6.33
N LYS A 198 -2.16 21.02 -6.03
CA LYS A 198 -1.15 21.38 -5.01
C LYS A 198 0.13 21.99 -5.60
N ASN A 199 0.12 22.38 -6.88
CA ASN A 199 1.26 22.98 -7.58
C ASN A 199 2.54 22.11 -7.56
N MET A 200 2.43 20.80 -7.44
CA MET A 200 3.58 19.87 -7.35
C MET A 200 4.18 19.50 -8.72
N GLN A 201 3.69 20.10 -9.80
CA GLN A 201 4.17 19.92 -11.18
C GLN A 201 4.36 18.46 -11.60
N PRO A 202 3.31 17.62 -11.52
CA PRO A 202 3.48 16.20 -11.78
C PRO A 202 3.65 15.88 -13.27
N ARG A 203 4.51 14.91 -13.59
CA ARG A 203 4.78 14.39 -14.93
C ARG A 203 4.71 12.86 -14.93
N ILE A 204 4.08 12.28 -15.96
CA ILE A 204 4.11 10.83 -16.19
C ILE A 204 5.17 10.52 -17.25
N HIS A 205 6.15 9.72 -16.87
CA HIS A 205 7.21 9.19 -17.70
C HIS A 205 6.86 7.80 -18.23
N TYR A 206 7.55 7.42 -19.31
CA TYR A 206 7.47 6.09 -19.89
C TYR A 206 8.07 5.00 -18.96
N PRO A 207 7.48 3.79 -18.90
CA PRO A 207 6.14 3.44 -19.41
C PRO A 207 5.03 3.99 -18.50
N VAL A 208 5.18 3.83 -17.17
CA VAL A 208 4.18 4.24 -16.17
C VAL A 208 4.85 4.71 -14.86
N ARG A 209 5.73 5.71 -14.94
CA ARG A 209 6.38 6.29 -13.74
C ARG A 209 5.85 7.70 -13.51
N ILE A 210 5.47 8.06 -12.30
CA ILE A 210 5.07 9.43 -11.97
C ILE A 210 6.23 10.16 -11.29
N SER A 211 6.46 11.41 -11.66
CA SER A 211 7.41 12.28 -10.96
C SER A 211 6.73 13.57 -10.57
N PHE A 212 7.08 14.13 -9.44
CA PHE A 212 6.57 15.44 -9.01
C PHE A 212 7.53 16.06 -7.98
N LYS A 213 7.42 17.37 -7.79
CA LYS A 213 8.29 18.16 -6.92
C LYS A 213 7.83 18.02 -5.47
N ILE A 214 8.70 17.56 -4.58
CA ILE A 214 8.51 17.48 -3.13
C ILE A 214 9.69 18.20 -2.48
N GLU A 215 9.43 19.22 -1.64
CA GLU A 215 10.48 19.93 -0.88
C GLU A 215 11.61 20.50 -1.77
N GLY A 216 11.30 20.89 -3.01
CA GLY A 216 12.30 21.40 -3.95
C GLY A 216 12.84 20.35 -4.95
N GLU A 217 12.78 19.06 -4.61
CA GLU A 217 13.37 17.97 -5.39
C GLU A 217 12.32 17.23 -6.24
N ILE A 218 12.71 16.81 -7.45
CA ILE A 218 11.87 15.95 -8.30
C ILE A 218 12.07 14.50 -7.87
N LYS A 219 11.03 13.87 -7.31
CA LYS A 219 11.05 12.45 -6.94
C LYS A 219 10.25 11.63 -7.94
N ILE A 220 10.76 10.44 -8.29
CA ILE A 220 10.17 9.53 -9.27
C ILE A 220 9.64 8.28 -8.57
N PHE A 221 8.40 7.91 -8.85
CA PHE A 221 7.72 6.77 -8.27
C PHE A 221 7.26 5.80 -9.37
N PRO A 222 7.68 4.53 -9.32
CA PRO A 222 7.31 3.55 -10.34
C PRO A 222 5.92 2.94 -10.11
N ASN A 223 5.41 2.94 -8.89
CA ASN A 223 4.11 2.37 -8.58
C ASN A 223 3.44 3.09 -7.40
N LYS A 224 2.12 2.90 -7.27
CA LYS A 224 1.32 3.47 -6.19
C LYS A 224 1.78 3.01 -4.80
N LYS A 225 2.28 1.77 -4.67
CA LYS A 225 2.76 1.21 -3.39
C LYS A 225 3.94 2.02 -2.84
N LYS A 226 4.97 2.26 -3.67
CA LYS A 226 6.13 3.09 -3.29
C LYS A 226 5.74 4.53 -2.98
N LEU A 227 4.79 5.10 -3.74
CA LEU A 227 4.25 6.42 -3.41
C LEU A 227 3.57 6.44 -2.04
N LYS A 228 2.70 5.47 -1.73
CA LYS A 228 2.03 5.36 -0.43
C LYS A 228 3.03 5.24 0.72
N ILE A 229 4.06 4.40 0.57
CA ILE A 229 5.13 4.25 1.57
C ILE A 229 5.84 5.59 1.81
N GLN A 230 6.15 6.34 0.74
CA GLN A 230 6.81 7.64 0.88
C GLN A 230 5.92 8.67 1.59
N LEU A 231 4.63 8.74 1.22
CA LEU A 231 3.67 9.64 1.86
C LEU A 231 3.53 9.34 3.36
N HIS A 232 3.45 8.06 3.73
CA HIS A 232 3.40 7.64 5.12
C HIS A 232 4.67 8.04 5.88
N LYS A 233 5.86 7.82 5.29
CA LYS A 233 7.14 8.25 5.89
C LYS A 233 7.19 9.77 6.11
N THR A 234 6.74 10.57 5.14
CA THR A 234 6.73 12.03 5.26
C THR A 234 5.74 12.51 6.34
N GLN A 235 4.56 11.90 6.45
CA GLN A 235 3.59 12.20 7.52
C GLN A 235 4.17 11.89 8.91
N VAL A 236 4.78 10.71 9.07
CA VAL A 236 5.43 10.31 10.33
C VAL A 236 6.55 11.28 10.69
N LYS A 237 7.42 11.65 9.74
CA LYS A 237 8.50 12.61 9.96
C LYS A 237 7.96 13.97 10.44
N GLY A 238 6.96 14.51 9.76
CA GLY A 238 6.35 15.80 10.14
C GLY A 238 5.64 15.77 11.49
N ASN A 239 5.10 14.61 11.91
CA ASN A 239 4.52 14.45 13.24
C ASN A 239 5.60 14.42 14.34
N ILE A 240 6.75 13.78 14.08
CA ILE A 240 7.89 13.74 15.01
C ILE A 240 8.51 15.14 15.17
N GLU A 241 8.67 15.88 14.08
CA GLU A 241 9.21 17.25 14.11
C GLU A 241 8.29 18.19 14.91
N ARG A 242 6.97 18.14 14.68
CA ARG A 242 5.98 18.89 15.47
C ARG A 242 6.00 18.52 16.96
N ALA A 243 6.10 17.23 17.28
CA ALA A 243 6.21 16.78 18.67
C ALA A 243 7.49 17.30 19.34
N SER A 244 8.61 17.33 18.60
CA SER A 244 9.90 17.85 19.08
C SER A 244 9.86 19.36 19.31
N LEU A 245 9.21 20.11 18.41
CA LEU A 245 9.02 21.56 18.56
C LEU A 245 8.18 21.88 19.80
N ASN A 246 7.05 21.19 19.97
CA ASN A 246 6.18 21.35 21.14
C ASN A 246 6.89 21.01 22.46
N GLN A 247 7.80 20.03 22.46
CA GLN A 247 8.61 19.72 23.64
C GLN A 247 9.61 20.83 23.97
N LYS A 248 10.24 21.45 22.96
CA LYS A 248 11.13 22.60 23.16
C LYS A 248 10.38 23.79 23.73
N GLU A 249 9.22 24.13 23.16
CA GLU A 249 8.38 25.23 23.67
C GLU A 249 7.90 25.00 25.10
N ARG A 250 7.59 23.75 25.49
CA ARG A 250 7.23 23.41 26.88
C ARG A 250 8.40 23.62 27.83
N LYS A 251 9.62 23.25 27.44
CA LYS A 251 10.83 23.46 28.26
C LYS A 251 11.13 24.95 28.46
N GLU A 252 11.05 25.76 27.41
CA GLU A 252 11.23 27.21 27.52
C GLU A 252 10.18 27.86 28.43
N ARG A 253 8.91 27.42 28.37
CA ARG A 253 7.86 27.92 29.27
C ARG A 253 8.11 27.53 30.73
N GLU A 254 8.65 26.34 30.98
CA GLU A 254 9.01 25.91 32.34
C GLU A 254 10.22 26.67 32.88
N GLU A 255 11.23 26.94 32.05
CA GLU A 255 12.39 27.77 32.42
C GLU A 255 11.96 29.19 32.77
N LYS A 256 11.15 29.84 31.91
CA LYS A 256 10.60 31.18 32.20
C LYS A 256 9.77 31.22 33.48
N ARG A 257 9.02 30.16 33.79
CA ARG A 257 8.27 30.05 35.06
C ARG A 257 9.19 29.90 36.27
N LYS A 258 10.29 29.17 36.14
CA LYS A 258 11.29 29.04 37.22
C LYS A 258 12.05 30.34 37.45
N GLU A 259 12.37 31.06 36.38
CA GLU A 259 13.04 32.37 36.44
C GLU A 259 12.15 33.42 37.10
N LYS A 260 10.88 33.49 36.69
CA LYS A 260 9.90 34.39 37.31
C LYS A 260 9.64 34.08 38.78
N LYS A 261 9.63 32.80 39.17
CA LYS A 261 9.52 32.41 40.58
C LYS A 261 10.75 32.80 41.41
N LYS A 262 11.94 32.76 40.83
CA LYS A 262 13.16 33.24 41.49
C LYS A 262 13.11 34.75 41.69
N GLU A 263 12.66 35.50 40.68
CA GLU A 263 12.47 36.96 40.80
C GLU A 263 11.43 37.29 41.89
N GLU A 264 10.30 36.59 41.93
CA GLU A 264 9.26 36.79 42.96
C GLU A 264 9.77 36.42 44.37
N GLU A 265 10.57 35.38 44.53
CA GLU A 265 11.20 35.01 45.82
C GLU A 265 12.26 36.04 46.26
N GLU A 266 13.02 36.61 45.32
CA GLU A 266 14.01 37.66 45.59
C GLU A 266 13.32 38.98 45.98
N GLU A 267 12.17 39.30 45.37
CA GLU A 267 11.34 40.47 45.68
C GLU A 267 10.63 40.33 47.04
N LEU A 268 10.20 39.13 47.41
CA LEU A 268 9.63 38.81 48.73
C LEU A 268 10.69 38.78 49.84
N GLY A 269 11.95 38.50 49.51
CA GLY A 269 13.09 38.61 50.44
C GLY A 269 13.41 40.04 50.90
N LEU A 270 12.86 41.05 50.22
CA LEU A 270 13.08 42.48 50.50
C LEU A 270 11.97 43.15 51.32
N ARG A 271 10.92 42.43 51.76
CA ARG A 271 9.88 42.99 52.64
C ARG A 271 9.91 42.39 54.04
N LYS A 272 10.71 42.98 54.93
CA LYS A 272 10.42 42.95 56.37
C LYS A 272 9.68 44.24 56.77
N PRO A 273 8.48 44.17 57.36
CA PRO A 273 7.82 45.36 57.91
C PRO A 273 8.42 45.75 59.28
N GLN A 274 8.61 47.05 59.49
CA GLN A 274 9.00 47.66 60.76
C GLN A 274 7.77 48.01 61.63
N SER A 275 7.97 47.86 62.95
CA SER A 275 7.21 48.44 64.08
C SER A 275 5.79 47.89 64.32
N GLU A 276 5.30 47.66 65.55
CA GLU A 276 5.57 48.31 66.83
C GLU A 276 5.60 47.33 68.03
N SER A 277 6.27 47.81 69.08
CA SER A 277 6.46 47.20 70.39
C SER A 277 5.21 47.29 71.29
N SER A 278 4.85 46.19 71.95
CA SER A 278 4.43 46.25 73.36
C SER A 278 4.76 44.92 74.06
N HIS A 279 5.36 45.05 75.24
CA HIS A 279 5.86 43.97 76.09
C HIS A 279 4.72 43.16 76.72
N SER A 280 4.80 41.82 76.68
CA SER A 280 4.45 41.00 77.85
C SER A 280 5.21 39.66 77.81
N ASN A 281 5.53 39.17 79.00
CA ASN A 281 6.64 38.26 79.33
C ASN A 281 6.22 36.77 79.40
N LYS A 282 7.20 35.85 79.21
CA LYS A 282 7.29 34.41 79.63
C LYS A 282 6.88 33.30 78.61
N PRO A 283 7.38 32.03 78.75
CA PRO A 283 8.69 31.61 78.24
C PRO A 283 8.66 30.32 77.39
N ALA A 284 9.82 30.05 76.78
CA ALA A 284 10.33 28.89 76.04
C ALA A 284 9.62 27.52 76.15
N TYR A 285 9.40 26.89 74.98
CA TYR A 285 9.57 25.44 74.80
C TYR A 285 10.30 25.14 73.47
N ARG A 286 11.44 24.45 73.56
CA ARG A 286 12.17 23.80 72.47
C ARG A 286 11.41 22.57 71.98
N PHE A 287 11.39 22.29 70.68
CA PHE A 287 11.57 20.91 70.20
C PHE A 287 12.25 20.87 68.83
N ASN A 288 13.21 19.96 68.73
CA ASN A 288 14.16 19.74 67.65
C ASN A 288 13.56 18.92 66.49
N HIS A 289 14.21 19.05 65.32
CA HIS A 289 14.56 18.04 64.32
C HIS A 289 13.66 16.78 64.19
N GLU A 290 13.31 16.36 62.98
CA GLU A 290 14.15 15.49 62.13
C GLU A 290 13.36 14.87 60.94
N HIS A 291 14.09 14.72 59.84
CA HIS A 291 14.02 13.69 58.80
C HIS A 291 12.75 12.85 58.56
N ALA A 292 12.37 12.73 57.27
CA ALA A 292 12.62 11.49 56.53
C ALA A 292 12.37 11.66 55.02
N SER A 293 13.45 11.57 54.23
CA SER A 293 13.38 11.10 52.85
C SER A 293 13.04 9.61 52.85
N ASN A 294 12.17 9.15 51.96
CA ASN A 294 12.25 7.77 51.49
C ASN A 294 11.92 7.65 49.99
N LYS A 295 12.97 7.26 49.24
CA LYS A 295 12.95 6.78 47.86
C LYS A 295 12.27 5.41 47.83
N ILE A 296 11.37 5.20 46.87
CA ILE A 296 10.94 3.86 46.47
C ILE A 296 11.39 3.61 45.02
N LYS A 297 12.38 2.73 44.87
CA LYS A 297 12.69 1.98 43.65
C LYS A 297 12.16 0.56 43.88
N LEU A 298 11.46 -0.02 42.92
CA LEU A 298 11.35 -1.47 42.64
C LEU A 298 10.39 -1.63 41.45
N LYS A 299 10.46 -2.61 40.55
CA LYS A 299 11.46 -3.58 40.07
C LYS A 299 10.78 -4.14 38.81
N ARG A 300 11.49 -4.22 37.68
CA ARG A 300 11.04 -5.07 36.55
C ARG A 300 11.28 -6.53 36.93
N LYS A 301 10.28 -7.38 36.77
CA LYS A 301 10.41 -8.83 36.72
C LYS A 301 10.07 -9.31 35.30
N LYS A 302 10.82 -10.35 34.95
CA LYS A 302 10.91 -11.17 33.74
C LYS A 302 9.63 -11.31 32.94
#